data_AF-T0ZC11-F1
#
_entry.id   AF-T0ZC11-F1
#
_cell.length_a   1.000
_cell.length_b   1.000
_cell.length_c   1.000
_cell.angle_alpha   90.00
_cell.angle_beta   90.00
_cell.angle_gamma   90.00
#
_symmetry.space_group_name_H-M   'P 1'
#
loop_
_entity.id
_entity.type
_entity.pdbx_description
1 polymer ?
#
loop_
_entity_poly.entity_id
_entity_poly.type
_entity_poly.pdbx_seq_one_letter_code
_entity_poly.pdbx_strand_id
1 'polypeptide(L)'
;MLAGHPGTESVIQDLQGNPVVLSSAPQQPAVNGRNLQTSLNATIQATLEKDLAAEVQKVNASSGTMIVMNVHTGGIVAWADYPSYNANNYASEPVKLFTDAGVASLYEPGSVGKVLTFAGALNRHVITPTQTFDETGQVTVQGWTIRDWDLKAHGVISMNW
;
A
#
# COMPACT_ATOMS: atom_id res chain seq x y z
N MET A 1 21.56 -1.39 0.61
CA MET A 1 21.48 -2.87 0.63
C MET A 1 21.62 -3.48 -0.76
N LEU A 2 20.75 -3.12 -1.71
CA LEU A 2 20.80 -3.66 -3.09
C LEU A 2 21.92 -3.06 -3.96
N ALA A 3 22.31 -1.80 -3.73
CA ALA A 3 23.28 -1.11 -4.58
C ALA A 3 24.73 -1.62 -4.49
N GLY A 4 25.07 -2.39 -3.45
CA GLY A 4 26.46 -2.80 -3.22
C GLY A 4 27.39 -1.60 -2.96
N HIS A 5 28.69 -1.79 -3.23
CA HIS A 5 29.71 -0.74 -3.20
C HIS A 5 30.55 -0.85 -4.47
N PRO A 6 30.69 0.24 -5.26
CA PRO A 6 31.57 0.25 -6.42
C PRO A 6 33.01 -0.06 -6.03
N GLY A 7 33.70 -0.79 -6.91
CA GLY A 7 35.15 -0.97 -6.82
C GLY A 7 35.89 0.23 -7.43
N THR A 8 37.20 0.28 -7.20
CA THR A 8 38.08 1.28 -7.81
C THR A 8 39.30 0.61 -8.41
N GLU A 9 39.73 1.08 -9.57
CA GLU A 9 40.97 0.65 -10.20
C GLU A 9 41.78 1.89 -10.58
N SER A 10 43.05 1.93 -10.18
CA SER A 10 43.95 3.02 -10.54
C SER A 10 44.73 2.63 -11.80
N VAL A 11 44.57 3.36 -12.89
CA VAL A 11 45.34 3.15 -14.12
C VAL A 11 46.35 4.28 -14.29
N ILE A 12 47.60 3.96 -14.62
CA ILE A 12 48.55 4.96 -15.11
C ILE A 12 48.31 5.13 -16.60
N GLN A 13 48.28 6.38 -17.06
CA GLN A 13 48.10 6.71 -18.47
C GLN A 13 49.35 7.40 -19.03
N ASP A 14 49.66 7.19 -20.30
CA ASP A 14 50.67 7.97 -21.02
C ASP A 14 50.15 9.40 -21.33
N LEU A 15 50.98 10.23 -21.96
CA LEU A 15 50.62 11.60 -22.35
C LEU A 15 49.50 11.66 -23.41
N GLN A 16 49.17 10.52 -24.03
CA GLN A 16 48.12 10.36 -25.02
C GLN A 16 46.83 9.73 -24.42
N GLY A 17 46.83 9.38 -23.12
CA GLY A 17 45.69 8.79 -22.40
C GLY A 17 45.61 7.26 -22.46
N ASN A 18 46.59 6.56 -23.04
CA ASN A 18 46.55 5.10 -23.12
C ASN A 18 46.96 4.47 -21.78
N PRO A 19 46.26 3.41 -21.32
CA PRO A 19 46.59 2.75 -20.07
C PRO A 19 47.93 1.99 -20.18
N VAL A 20 48.83 2.24 -19.24
CA VAL A 20 50.10 1.53 -19.06
C VAL A 20 49.88 0.44 -18.02
N VAL A 21 49.94 -0.82 -18.45
CA VAL A 21 49.71 -1.98 -17.58
C VAL A 21 50.92 -2.19 -16.66
N LEU A 22 50.78 -1.79 -15.39
CA LEU A 22 51.72 -2.11 -14.32
C LEU A 22 51.10 -3.18 -13.43
N SER A 23 51.87 -4.19 -13.05
CA SER A 23 51.40 -5.36 -12.28
C SER A 23 50.96 -5.06 -10.83
N SER A 24 51.04 -3.79 -10.38
CA SER A 24 50.88 -3.38 -8.98
C SER A 24 49.93 -2.18 -8.75
N ALA A 25 49.10 -1.84 -9.74
CA ALA A 25 48.10 -0.81 -9.57
C ALA A 25 47.15 -1.10 -8.38
N PRO A 26 46.90 -0.13 -7.48
CA PRO A 26 45.91 -0.30 -6.42
C PRO A 26 44.52 -0.58 -7.01
N GLN A 27 43.98 -1.75 -6.68
CA GLN A 27 42.65 -2.17 -7.05
C GLN A 27 41.85 -2.52 -5.79
N GLN A 28 40.66 -1.93 -5.67
CA GLN A 28 39.65 -2.32 -4.71
C GLN A 28 38.52 -2.99 -5.47
N PRO A 29 38.25 -4.30 -5.26
CA PRO A 29 37.16 -4.97 -5.95
C PRO A 29 35.80 -4.41 -5.51
N ALA A 30 34.85 -4.42 -6.45
CA ALA A 30 33.47 -4.06 -6.14
C ALA A 30 32.84 -5.09 -5.19
N VAL A 31 31.91 -4.63 -4.36
CA VAL A 31 31.11 -5.49 -3.48
C VAL A 31 29.69 -5.51 -3.99
N ASN A 32 29.20 -6.68 -4.37
CA ASN A 32 27.83 -6.85 -4.85
C ASN A 32 26.80 -6.48 -3.78
N GLY A 33 25.64 -6.04 -4.22
CA GLY A 33 24.47 -5.87 -3.36
C GLY A 33 24.01 -7.18 -2.73
N ARG A 34 23.13 -7.07 -1.74
CA ARG A 34 22.47 -8.23 -1.14
C ARG A 34 21.16 -8.54 -1.86
N ASN A 35 20.71 -9.79 -1.77
CA ASN A 35 19.38 -10.18 -2.19
C ASN A 35 18.34 -9.68 -1.18
N LEU A 36 17.17 -9.27 -1.67
CA LEU A 36 15.97 -8.97 -0.88
C LEU A 36 14.92 -10.03 -1.19
N GLN A 37 14.44 -10.72 -0.17
CA GLN A 37 13.27 -11.59 -0.26
C GLN A 37 12.07 -10.83 0.29
N THR A 38 11.05 -10.62 -0.55
CA THR A 38 9.81 -9.97 -0.16
C THR A 38 8.81 -10.98 0.40
N SER A 39 7.79 -10.49 1.12
CA SER A 39 6.63 -11.31 1.51
C SER A 39 5.63 -11.56 0.37
N LEU A 40 5.80 -10.86 -0.77
CA LEU A 40 4.92 -10.97 -1.92
C LEU A 40 4.93 -12.36 -2.53
N ASN A 41 3.73 -12.85 -2.89
CA ASN A 41 3.55 -14.04 -3.68
C ASN A 41 3.20 -13.66 -5.12
N ALA A 42 4.07 -14.00 -6.07
CA ALA A 42 3.92 -13.59 -7.47
C ALA A 42 2.60 -14.04 -8.11
N THR A 43 2.09 -15.23 -7.76
CA THR A 43 0.82 -15.74 -8.29
C THR A 43 -0.36 -14.94 -7.76
N ILE A 44 -0.38 -14.64 -6.46
CA ILE A 44 -1.44 -13.84 -5.84
C ILE A 44 -1.38 -12.40 -6.34
N GLN A 45 -0.18 -11.83 -6.46
CA GLN A 45 0.04 -10.49 -7.02
C GLN A 45 -0.54 -10.35 -8.43
N ALA A 46 -0.16 -11.25 -9.34
CA ALA A 46 -0.63 -11.20 -10.73
C ALA A 46 -2.16 -11.40 -10.85
N THR A 47 -2.73 -12.24 -9.98
CA THR A 47 -4.19 -12.43 -9.93
C THR A 47 -4.88 -11.16 -9.43
N LEU A 48 -4.36 -10.55 -8.36
CA LEU A 48 -4.92 -9.34 -7.76
C LEU A 48 -4.89 -8.16 -8.73
N GLU A 49 -3.77 -7.96 -9.45
CA GLU A 49 -3.64 -6.91 -10.47
C GLU A 49 -4.65 -7.07 -11.59
N LYS A 50 -4.84 -8.30 -12.08
CA LYS A 50 -5.81 -8.61 -13.14
C LYS A 50 -7.24 -8.33 -12.68
N ASP A 51 -7.61 -8.83 -11.51
CA ASP A 51 -8.98 -8.72 -10.99
C ASP A 51 -9.32 -7.26 -10.64
N LEU A 52 -8.36 -6.53 -10.03
CA LEU A 52 -8.50 -5.11 -9.77
C LEU A 52 -8.71 -4.31 -11.06
N ALA A 53 -7.88 -4.53 -12.08
CA ALA A 53 -8.01 -3.84 -13.36
C ALA A 53 -9.38 -4.12 -14.02
N ALA A 54 -9.82 -5.38 -14.00
CA ALA A 54 -11.11 -5.79 -14.55
C ALA A 54 -12.28 -5.12 -13.82
N GLU A 55 -12.27 -5.10 -12.48
CA GLU A 55 -13.35 -4.49 -11.71
C GLU A 55 -13.37 -2.96 -11.84
N VAL A 56 -12.23 -2.27 -11.78
CA VAL A 56 -12.17 -0.82 -11.97
C VAL A 56 -12.73 -0.42 -13.33
N GLN A 57 -12.37 -1.15 -14.40
CA GLN A 57 -12.93 -0.93 -15.74
C GLN A 57 -14.42 -1.22 -15.79
N LYS A 58 -14.88 -2.33 -15.20
CA LYS A 58 -16.28 -2.75 -15.19
C LYS A 58 -17.18 -1.74 -14.47
N VAL A 59 -16.73 -1.14 -13.38
CA VAL A 59 -17.49 -0.11 -12.64
C VAL A 59 -17.21 1.31 -13.11
N ASN A 60 -16.34 1.49 -14.11
CA ASN A 60 -15.90 2.79 -14.63
C ASN A 60 -15.38 3.73 -13.52
N ALA A 61 -14.60 3.19 -12.58
CA ALA A 61 -13.94 3.96 -11.53
C ALA A 61 -12.65 4.63 -12.07
N SER A 62 -12.23 5.73 -11.45
CA SER A 62 -11.01 6.44 -11.85
C SER A 62 -9.73 5.67 -11.51
N SER A 63 -9.75 4.95 -10.39
CA SER A 63 -8.63 4.18 -9.86
C SER A 63 -9.11 3.19 -8.81
N GLY A 64 -8.22 2.29 -8.38
CA GLY A 64 -8.44 1.42 -7.23
C GLY A 64 -7.13 0.85 -6.68
N THR A 65 -7.18 0.40 -5.43
CA THR A 65 -6.07 -0.23 -4.72
C THR A 65 -6.59 -1.48 -4.02
N MET A 66 -5.82 -2.57 -4.05
CA MET A 66 -6.10 -3.78 -3.29
C MET A 66 -4.84 -4.27 -2.59
N ILE A 67 -4.98 -4.65 -1.31
CA ILE A 67 -3.88 -5.15 -0.47
C ILE A 67 -4.32 -6.46 0.18
N VAL A 68 -3.47 -7.48 0.10
CA VAL A 68 -3.64 -8.77 0.77
C VAL A 68 -2.52 -8.94 1.79
N MET A 69 -2.89 -9.18 3.05
CA MET A 69 -1.95 -9.31 4.16
C MET A 69 -2.16 -10.62 4.91
N ASN A 70 -1.05 -11.25 5.31
CA ASN A 70 -1.09 -12.32 6.29
C ASN A 70 -1.31 -11.73 7.70
N VAL A 71 -2.47 -11.98 8.30
CA VAL A 71 -2.86 -11.41 9.60
C VAL A 71 -2.01 -11.88 10.79
N HIS A 72 -1.33 -13.01 10.68
CA HIS A 72 -0.48 -13.54 11.76
C HIS A 72 0.94 -12.98 11.72
N THR A 73 1.45 -12.66 10.52
CA THR A 73 2.84 -12.17 10.35
C THR A 73 2.93 -10.68 10.03
N GLY A 74 1.82 -10.06 9.59
CA GLY A 74 1.81 -8.71 9.03
C GLY A 74 2.43 -8.60 7.64
N GLY A 75 2.89 -9.71 7.05
CA GLY A 75 3.51 -9.71 5.73
C GLY A 75 2.50 -9.38 4.63
N ILE A 76 2.85 -8.44 3.76
CA ILE A 76 2.07 -8.12 2.55
C ILE A 76 2.29 -9.21 1.51
N VAL A 77 1.23 -9.91 1.16
CA VAL A 77 1.25 -11.03 0.20
C VAL A 77 1.02 -10.53 -1.22
N ALA A 78 0.21 -9.48 -1.38
CA ALA A 78 0.02 -8.77 -2.64
C ALA A 78 -0.42 -7.31 -2.38
N TRP A 79 -0.03 -6.40 -3.27
CA TRP A 79 -0.38 -4.98 -3.24
C TRP A 79 -0.46 -4.48 -4.67
N ALA A 80 -1.66 -4.12 -5.11
CA ALA A 80 -1.91 -3.72 -6.49
C ALA A 80 -2.66 -2.38 -6.54
N ASP A 81 -2.25 -1.53 -7.47
CA ASP A 81 -2.92 -0.28 -7.83
C ASP A 81 -3.35 -0.35 -9.31
N TYR A 82 -4.45 0.34 -9.63
CA TYR A 82 -4.86 0.58 -11.01
C TYR A 82 -5.32 2.04 -11.14
N PRO A 83 -4.92 2.78 -12.21
CA PRO A 83 -4.02 2.36 -13.29
C PRO A 83 -2.56 2.17 -12.81
N SER A 84 -1.84 1.26 -13.45
CA SER A 84 -0.41 0.98 -13.21
C SER A 84 0.38 1.16 -14.51
N TYR A 85 1.70 0.90 -14.48
CA TYR A 85 2.62 1.13 -15.59
C TYR A 85 3.54 -0.08 -15.83
N ASN A 86 4.13 -0.18 -17.03
CA ASN A 86 5.13 -1.21 -17.31
C ASN A 86 6.52 -0.78 -16.81
N ALA A 87 6.97 -1.38 -15.71
CA ALA A 87 8.28 -1.09 -15.12
C ALA A 87 9.47 -1.39 -16.06
N ASN A 88 9.33 -2.32 -17.02
CA ASN A 88 10.37 -2.59 -18.01
C ASN A 88 10.52 -1.47 -19.05
N ASN A 89 9.51 -0.60 -19.19
CA ASN A 89 9.49 0.51 -20.15
C ASN A 89 9.17 1.85 -19.48
N TYR A 90 9.58 2.00 -18.21
CA TYR A 90 9.23 3.15 -17.37
C TYR A 90 9.60 4.51 -18.01
N ALA A 91 10.65 4.59 -18.82
CA ALA A 91 11.09 5.84 -19.44
C ALA A 91 10.03 6.47 -20.38
N SER A 92 9.10 5.67 -20.90
CA SER A 92 8.03 6.12 -21.79
C SER A 92 6.68 6.31 -21.08
N GLU A 93 6.60 5.92 -19.81
CA GLU A 93 5.36 5.92 -19.04
C GLU A 93 5.11 7.30 -18.41
N PRO A 94 3.84 7.74 -18.28
CA PRO A 94 3.53 8.98 -17.59
C PRO A 94 3.98 8.97 -16.13
N VAL A 95 4.75 9.98 -15.71
CA VAL A 95 5.29 10.10 -14.34
C VAL A 95 4.22 10.00 -13.24
N LYS A 96 2.98 10.44 -13.53
CA LYS A 96 1.85 10.34 -12.59
C LYS A 96 1.52 8.89 -12.16
N LEU A 97 1.91 7.89 -12.95
CA LEU A 97 1.67 6.48 -12.65
C LEU A 97 2.72 5.88 -11.71
N PHE A 98 3.82 6.59 -11.44
CA PHE A 98 4.88 6.10 -10.56
C PHE A 98 4.55 6.26 -9.07
N THR A 99 3.48 7.00 -8.75
CA THR A 99 2.98 7.15 -7.40
C THR A 99 2.16 5.94 -7.01
N ASP A 100 2.56 5.23 -5.95
CA ASP A 100 1.76 4.20 -5.30
C ASP A 100 0.56 4.85 -4.61
N ALA A 101 -0.63 4.54 -5.10
CA ALA A 101 -1.86 5.14 -4.61
C ALA A 101 -2.20 4.64 -3.20
N GLY A 102 -1.89 3.37 -2.88
CA GLY A 102 -2.09 2.81 -1.55
C GLY A 102 -1.22 3.45 -0.47
N VAL A 103 -0.04 3.99 -0.84
CA VAL A 103 0.85 4.70 0.08
C VAL A 103 0.56 6.19 0.14
N ALA A 104 0.34 6.83 -1.02
CA ALA A 104 0.30 8.28 -1.12
C ALA A 104 -1.10 8.89 -0.98
N SER A 105 -2.16 8.11 -1.22
CA SER A 105 -3.52 8.62 -1.21
C SER A 105 -4.15 8.54 0.18
N LEU A 106 -4.61 9.68 0.69
CA LEU A 106 -5.40 9.75 1.90
C LEU A 106 -6.89 9.71 1.56
N TYR A 107 -7.66 8.94 2.32
CA TYR A 107 -9.11 8.92 2.25
C TYR A 107 -9.71 8.73 3.64
N GLU A 108 -10.94 9.21 3.82
CA GLU A 108 -11.71 8.94 5.03
C GLU A 108 -12.30 7.52 4.93
N PRO A 109 -12.01 6.60 5.89
CA PRO A 109 -12.42 5.19 5.78
C PRO A 109 -13.93 4.98 5.92
N GLY A 110 -14.69 6.02 6.26
CA GLY A 110 -16.13 5.96 6.48
C GLY A 110 -16.51 4.88 7.49
N SER A 111 -17.57 4.13 7.20
CA SER A 111 -18.10 3.10 8.10
C SER A 111 -17.10 1.99 8.44
N VAL A 112 -16.05 1.74 7.64
CA VAL A 112 -14.99 0.76 7.98
C VAL A 112 -14.27 1.16 9.29
N GLY A 113 -14.16 2.46 9.56
CA GLY A 113 -13.55 2.98 10.79
C GLY A 113 -14.34 2.67 12.08
N LYS A 114 -15.63 2.29 11.98
CA LYS A 114 -16.46 1.96 13.15
C LYS A 114 -15.88 0.80 13.96
N VAL A 115 -15.15 -0.13 13.33
CA VAL A 115 -14.47 -1.24 14.01
C VAL A 115 -13.55 -0.74 15.13
N LEU A 116 -12.80 0.33 14.90
CA LEU A 116 -11.89 0.90 15.91
C LEU A 116 -12.67 1.54 17.07
N THR A 117 -13.74 2.27 16.74
CA THR A 117 -14.58 2.94 17.75
C THR A 117 -15.28 1.91 18.64
N PHE A 118 -15.86 0.87 18.06
CA PHE A 118 -16.51 -0.21 18.81
C PHE A 118 -15.50 -1.04 19.61
N ALA A 119 -14.33 -1.34 19.07
CA ALA A 119 -13.28 -2.02 19.82
C ALA A 119 -12.87 -1.21 21.06
N GLY A 120 -12.73 0.11 20.93
CA GLY A 120 -12.45 1.00 22.06
C GLY A 120 -13.56 1.03 23.11
N ALA A 121 -14.82 1.09 22.67
CA ALA A 121 -15.98 1.09 23.55
C ALA A 121 -16.15 -0.24 24.31
N LEU A 122 -15.99 -1.37 23.62
CA LEU A 122 -16.00 -2.71 24.22
C LEU A 122 -14.85 -2.88 25.22
N ASN A 123 -13.63 -2.44 24.85
CA ASN A 123 -12.47 -2.50 25.74
C ASN A 123 -12.65 -1.65 27.02
N ARG A 124 -13.36 -0.52 26.92
CA ARG A 124 -13.74 0.31 28.08
C ARG A 124 -14.97 -0.21 28.83
N HIS A 125 -15.56 -1.32 28.39
CA HIS A 125 -16.76 -1.92 28.97
C HIS A 125 -17.95 -0.94 29.05
N VAL A 126 -18.00 0.06 28.15
CA VAL A 126 -19.12 1.03 28.10
C VAL A 126 -20.25 0.55 27.20
N ILE A 127 -20.00 -0.48 26.39
CA ILE A 127 -21.02 -1.20 25.61
C ILE A 127 -20.83 -2.71 25.74
N THR A 128 -21.88 -3.48 25.45
CA THR A 128 -21.79 -4.94 25.26
C THR A 128 -22.21 -5.34 23.84
N PRO A 129 -21.75 -6.50 23.32
CA PRO A 129 -22.14 -6.95 21.98
C PRO A 129 -23.66 -7.15 21.81
N THR A 130 -24.38 -7.46 22.89
CA THR A 130 -25.83 -7.68 22.88
C THR A 130 -26.63 -6.44 23.26
N GLN A 131 -25.97 -5.31 23.52
CA GLN A 131 -26.64 -4.07 23.85
C GLN A 131 -27.50 -3.61 22.67
N THR A 132 -28.70 -3.14 22.99
CA THR A 132 -29.59 -2.50 22.03
C THR A 132 -29.64 -1.00 22.26
N PHE A 133 -29.99 -0.27 21.20
CA PHE A 133 -30.27 1.15 21.26
C PHE A 133 -31.38 1.50 20.26
N ASP A 134 -32.10 2.58 20.54
CA ASP A 134 -33.12 3.11 19.64
C ASP A 134 -32.45 4.00 18.58
N GLU A 135 -32.49 3.54 17.33
CA GLU A 135 -31.94 4.21 16.15
C GLU A 135 -33.04 5.08 15.52
N THR A 136 -32.89 6.39 15.64
CA THR A 136 -33.88 7.40 15.23
C THR A 136 -33.60 8.01 13.85
N GLY A 137 -32.64 7.49 13.11
CA GLY A 137 -32.14 7.92 11.79
C GLY A 137 -31.22 9.14 11.80
N GLN A 138 -31.25 9.92 12.88
CA GLN A 138 -30.41 11.08 13.10
C GLN A 138 -30.25 11.39 14.58
N VAL A 139 -29.12 12.00 14.94
CA VAL A 139 -28.86 12.52 16.29
C VAL A 139 -28.22 13.91 16.19
N THR A 140 -28.63 14.85 17.04
CA THR A 140 -28.01 16.18 17.11
C THR A 140 -27.13 16.27 18.36
N VAL A 141 -25.84 16.48 18.17
CA VAL A 141 -24.84 16.60 19.23
C VAL A 141 -24.16 17.97 19.11
N GLN A 142 -24.28 18.79 20.16
CA GLN A 142 -23.68 20.13 20.21
C GLN A 142 -23.95 21.00 18.96
N GLY A 143 -25.18 20.94 18.42
CA GLY A 143 -25.59 21.71 17.25
C GLY A 143 -25.28 21.06 15.88
N TRP A 144 -24.58 19.93 15.85
CA TRP A 144 -24.32 19.17 14.63
C TRP A 144 -25.27 17.98 14.50
N THR A 145 -26.01 17.91 13.39
CA THR A 145 -26.88 16.77 13.08
C THR A 145 -26.11 15.69 12.31
N ILE A 146 -25.96 14.53 12.92
CA ILE A 146 -25.40 13.32 12.33
C ILE A 146 -26.57 12.48 11.80
N ARG A 147 -26.42 11.91 10.61
CA ARG A 147 -27.49 11.19 9.89
C ARG A 147 -26.99 9.85 9.38
N ASP A 148 -27.89 8.88 9.31
CA ASP A 148 -27.64 7.62 8.62
C ASP A 148 -27.69 7.78 7.10
N TRP A 149 -27.04 6.85 6.40
CA TRP A 149 -26.81 6.94 4.95
C TRP A 149 -28.12 6.90 4.14
N ASP A 150 -29.16 6.27 4.68
CA ASP A 150 -30.47 6.10 4.03
C ASP A 150 -31.54 7.08 4.51
N LEU A 151 -31.20 7.94 5.49
CA LEU A 151 -32.06 8.95 6.10
C LEU A 151 -33.33 8.37 6.76
N LYS A 152 -33.30 7.11 7.22
CA LYS A 152 -34.43 6.45 7.87
C LYS A 152 -34.10 6.07 9.31
N ALA A 153 -35.16 5.90 10.10
CA ALA A 153 -35.05 5.31 11.44
C ALA A 153 -35.23 3.80 11.35
N HIS A 154 -34.39 3.06 12.08
CA HIS A 154 -34.44 1.60 12.17
C HIS A 154 -35.03 1.09 13.49
N GLY A 155 -35.33 1.98 14.44
CA GLY A 155 -35.89 1.63 15.73
C GLY A 155 -34.88 0.88 16.59
N VAL A 156 -35.34 -0.04 17.43
CA VAL A 156 -34.44 -0.76 18.34
C VAL A 156 -33.58 -1.78 17.59
N ILE A 157 -32.28 -1.48 17.47
CA ILE A 157 -31.29 -2.36 16.85
C ILE A 157 -30.27 -2.84 17.90
N SER A 158 -29.59 -3.94 17.59
CA SER A 158 -28.52 -4.49 18.43
C SER A 158 -27.15 -4.16 17.85
N MET A 159 -26.10 -4.21 18.68
CA MET A 159 -24.72 -4.08 18.21
C MET A 159 -24.25 -5.28 17.35
N ASN A 160 -25.02 -6.37 17.32
CA ASN A 160 -24.79 -7.55 16.49
C ASN A 160 -25.66 -7.48 15.22
N TRP A 161 -25.38 -6.51 14.33
CA TRP A 161 -25.89 -6.43 12.94
C TRP A 161 -27.42 -6.41 12.76
#